data_AF-A0A645J0X4-F1
#
_entry.id   AF-A0A645J0X4-F1
#
_cell.length_a   1.000
_cell.length_b   1.000
_cell.length_c   1.000
_cell.angle_alpha   90.00
_cell.angle_beta   90.00
_cell.angle_gamma   90.00
#
_symmetry.space_group_name_H-M   'P 1'
#
loop_
_entity.id
_entity.type
_entity.pdbx_description
1 polymer ?
#
loop_
_entity_poly.entity_id
_entity_poly.type
_entity_poly.pdbx_seq_one_letter_code
_entity_poly.pdbx_strand_id
1 'polypeptide(L)'
;MYYCLNKAGVKQSYMTSKTWRSVSKYQRIESMKDIRGGDVVVFYGHVGIALSSSQMIDASSTDDEVRITQLSKSYWVKNFICAYRVF
;
A
#
# COMPACT_ATOMS: atom_id res chain seq x y z
N MET A 1 8.84 -1.44 2.80
CA MET A 1 8.05 -1.54 1.56
C MET A 1 8.91 -1.88 0.33
N TYR A 2 9.80 -0.99 -0.17
CA TYR A 2 10.64 -1.31 -1.33
C TYR A 2 11.51 -2.57 -1.13
N TYR A 3 12.04 -2.78 0.08
CA TYR A 3 12.76 -4.02 0.44
C TYR A 3 11.90 -5.28 0.22
N CYS A 4 10.67 -5.28 0.73
CA CYS A 4 9.74 -6.41 0.58
C CYS A 4 9.41 -6.67 -0.89
N LEU A 5 9.15 -5.62 -1.66
CA LEU A 5 8.87 -5.74 -3.10
C LEU A 5 10.06 -6.32 -3.88
N ASN A 6 11.28 -5.83 -3.62
CA ASN A 6 12.48 -6.34 -4.26
C ASN A 6 12.74 -7.82 -3.89
N LYS A 7 12.48 -8.22 -2.64
CA LYS A 7 12.58 -9.63 -2.22
C LYS A 7 11.53 -10.52 -2.88
N ALA A 8 10.37 -9.96 -3.24
CA ALA A 8 9.34 -10.64 -4.01
C ALA A 8 9.56 -10.58 -5.55
N GLY A 9 10.70 -10.04 -6.01
CA GLY A 9 11.05 -9.97 -7.44
C GLY A 9 10.59 -8.71 -8.18
N VAL A 10 9.88 -7.80 -7.50
CA VAL A 10 9.45 -6.51 -8.07
C VAL A 10 10.58 -5.50 -7.94
N LYS A 11 11.23 -5.16 -9.06
CA LYS A 11 12.31 -4.16 -9.10
C LYS A 11 11.77 -2.76 -8.82
N GLN A 12 11.78 -2.35 -7.55
CA GLN A 12 11.23 -1.09 -7.06
C GLN A 12 12.26 -0.35 -6.22
N SER A 13 12.62 0.85 -6.67
CA SER A 13 13.43 1.79 -5.88
C SER A 13 12.63 2.37 -4.70
N TYR A 14 13.32 2.99 -3.74
CA TYR A 14 12.62 3.72 -2.69
C TYR A 14 11.75 4.84 -3.28
N MET A 15 10.54 4.97 -2.74
CA MET A 15 9.58 6.01 -3.15
C MET A 15 8.79 6.47 -1.92
N THR A 16 8.58 7.79 -1.83
CA THR A 16 7.77 8.39 -0.75
C THR A 16 6.28 8.14 -1.00
N SER A 17 5.46 8.25 0.05
CA SER A 17 4.00 8.17 -0.08
C SER A 17 3.42 9.22 -1.04
N LYS A 18 4.08 10.37 -1.21
CA LYS A 18 3.70 11.38 -2.21
C LYS A 18 3.99 10.91 -3.63
N THR A 19 5.18 10.35 -3.86
CA THR A 19 5.58 9.87 -5.19
C THR A 19 4.71 8.69 -5.65
N TRP A 20 4.31 7.81 -4.73
CA TRP A 20 3.40 6.70 -5.03
C TRP A 20 2.05 7.14 -5.62
N ARG A 21 1.55 8.33 -5.27
CA ARG A 21 0.23 8.83 -5.75
C ARG A 21 0.13 9.02 -7.25
N SER A 22 1.26 9.13 -7.95
CA SER A 22 1.32 9.52 -9.36
C SER A 22 2.19 8.57 -10.19
N VAL A 23 2.30 7.31 -9.76
CA VAL A 23 3.06 6.30 -10.50
C VAL A 23 2.29 5.89 -11.74
N SER A 24 2.96 5.89 -12.90
CA SER A 24 2.38 5.47 -14.18
C SER A 24 2.77 4.06 -14.61
N LYS A 25 3.82 3.47 -14.00
CA LYS A 25 4.36 2.17 -14.41
C LYS A 25 3.54 0.95 -13.98
N TYR A 26 2.56 1.13 -13.09
CA TYR A 26 1.75 0.04 -12.55
C TYR A 26 0.28 0.28 -12.84
N GLN A 27 -0.50 -0.79 -12.93
CA GLN A 27 -1.94 -0.67 -13.05
C GLN A 27 -2.50 -0.04 -11.77
N ARG A 28 -3.13 1.12 -11.93
CA ARG A 28 -3.79 1.86 -10.86
C ARG A 28 -5.16 1.27 -10.56
N ILE A 29 -5.50 1.21 -9.28
CA ILE A 29 -6.76 0.72 -8.75
C ILE A 29 -7.38 1.86 -7.94
N GLU A 30 -8.56 2.32 -8.34
CA GLU A 30 -9.23 3.48 -7.74
C GLU A 30 -10.20 3.12 -6.61
N SER A 31 -10.45 1.83 -6.39
CA SER A 31 -11.46 1.34 -5.45
C SER A 31 -10.86 0.32 -4.49
N MET A 32 -11.09 0.53 -3.19
CA MET A 32 -10.63 -0.40 -2.16
C MET A 32 -11.23 -1.81 -2.31
N LYS A 33 -12.37 -1.95 -2.98
CA LYS A 33 -13.03 -3.26 -3.19
C LYS A 33 -12.26 -4.15 -4.17
N ASP A 34 -11.42 -3.54 -5.02
CA ASP A 34 -10.66 -4.23 -6.06
C ASP A 34 -9.22 -4.56 -5.63
N ILE A 35 -8.88 -4.22 -4.38
CA ILE A 35 -7.58 -4.52 -3.75
C ILE A 35 -7.44 -6.03 -3.57
N ARG A 36 -6.26 -6.53 -3.91
CA ARG A 36 -5.84 -7.92 -3.75
C ARG A 36 -4.52 -8.00 -3.00
N GLY A 37 -4.22 -9.19 -2.49
CA GLY A 37 -2.92 -9.47 -1.88
C GLY A 37 -1.77 -9.12 -2.84
N GLY A 38 -0.77 -8.41 -2.31
CA GLY A 38 0.38 -7.91 -3.07
C GLY A 38 0.25 -6.48 -3.58
N ASP A 39 -0.96 -5.91 -3.62
CA ASP A 39 -1.16 -4.52 -4.08
C ASP A 39 -0.49 -3.52 -3.12
N VAL A 40 0.16 -2.51 -3.68
CA VAL A 40 0.65 -1.37 -2.89
C VAL A 40 -0.51 -0.41 -2.68
N VAL A 41 -0.93 -0.23 -1.43
CA VAL A 41 -2.06 0.63 -1.07
C VAL A 41 -1.54 2.00 -0.63
N VAL A 42 -2.07 3.06 -1.23
CA VAL A 42 -1.59 4.43 -1.05
C VAL A 42 -2.65 5.27 -0.33
N PHE A 43 -2.22 5.90 0.75
CA PHE A 43 -3.03 6.80 1.57
C PHE A 43 -2.40 8.20 1.62
N TYR A 44 -3.18 9.17 2.08
CA TYR A 44 -2.64 10.49 2.38
C TYR A 44 -1.62 10.41 3.52
N GLY A 45 -0.34 10.49 3.16
CA GLY A 45 0.80 10.49 4.09
C GLY A 45 1.35 9.10 4.41
N HIS A 46 0.77 8.02 3.87
CA HIS A 46 1.14 6.65 4.26
C HIS A 46 1.04 5.65 3.09
N VAL A 47 1.74 4.51 3.20
CA VAL A 47 1.70 3.41 2.23
C VAL A 47 1.82 2.05 2.93
N GLY A 48 1.11 1.05 2.42
CA GLY A 48 1.17 -0.34 2.90
C GLY A 48 1.17 -1.36 1.76
N ILE A 49 1.31 -2.64 2.10
CA ILE A 49 1.14 -3.75 1.15
C ILE A 49 -0.09 -4.53 1.58
N ALA A 50 -1.07 -4.67 0.69
CA ALA A 50 -2.24 -5.48 0.93
C ALA A 50 -1.84 -6.96 1.11
N LEU A 51 -2.36 -7.60 2.14
CA LEU A 51 -2.26 -9.05 2.32
C LEU A 51 -3.50 -9.75 1.72
N SER A 52 -4.62 -9.03 1.67
CA SER A 52 -5.91 -9.47 1.13
C SER A 52 -6.73 -8.23 0.77
N SER A 53 -8.01 -8.42 0.43
CA SER A 53 -8.97 -7.31 0.26
C SER A 53 -9.33 -6.59 1.56
N SER A 54 -8.99 -7.15 2.72
CA SER A 54 -9.37 -6.62 4.04
C SER A 54 -8.19 -6.20 4.91
N GLN A 55 -6.98 -6.72 4.67
CA GLN A 55 -5.82 -6.50 5.51
C GLN A 55 -4.63 -5.97 4.73
N MET A 56 -3.79 -5.20 5.43
CA MET A 56 -2.48 -4.81 4.93
C MET A 56 -1.43 -4.96 6.01
N ILE A 57 -0.17 -5.05 5.59
CA ILE A 57 1.01 -4.87 6.43
C ILE A 57 1.57 -3.47 6.21
N ASP A 58 1.79 -2.73 7.30
CA ASP A 58 2.28 -1.35 7.28
C ASP A 58 3.37 -1.10 8.34
N ALA A 59 4.20 -0.08 8.10
CA ALA A 59 5.16 0.40 9.09
C ALA A 59 4.53 1.59 9.83
N SER A 60 4.05 1.34 11.05
CA SER A 60 3.34 2.31 11.87
C SER A 60 4.33 3.24 12.56
N SER A 61 4.20 4.55 12.34
CA SER A 61 4.96 5.53 13.13
C SER A 61 4.41 5.71 14.55
N THR A 62 3.12 5.45 14.76
CA THR A 62 2.49 5.59 16.08
C THR A 62 2.85 4.44 17.02
N ASP A 63 2.96 3.24 16.45
CA ASP A 63 3.23 2.02 17.24
C ASP A 63 4.72 1.62 17.18
N ASP A 64 5.54 2.37 16.42
CA ASP A 64 6.97 2.12 16.18
C ASP A 64 7.31 0.70 15.72
N GLU A 65 6.40 0.08 14.96
CA GLU A 65 6.53 -1.31 14.52
C GLU A 65 5.93 -1.57 13.14
N VAL A 66 6.30 -2.72 12.57
CA VAL A 66 5.61 -3.30 11.42
C VAL A 66 4.44 -4.12 11.93
N ARG A 67 3.23 -3.79 11.50
CA ARG A 67 2.00 -4.43 11.98
C ARG A 67 1.11 -4.87 10.83
N ILE A 68 0.14 -5.71 11.16
CA ILE A 68 -1.00 -6.03 10.28
C ILE A 68 -2.22 -5.27 10.78
N THR A 69 -2.94 -4.60 9.87
CA THR A 69 -4.10 -3.79 10.21
C THR A 69 -5.24 -4.01 9.22
N GLN A 70 -6.47 -3.74 9.66
CA GLN A 70 -7.67 -3.86 8.83
C GLN A 70 -7.85 -2.59 7.98
N LEU A 71 -7.98 -2.74 6.67
CA LEU A 71 -8.24 -1.67 5.70
C LEU A 71 -9.60 -0.99 5.94
N SER A 72 -10.54 -1.67 6.61
CA SER A 72 -11.86 -1.14 6.96
C SER A 72 -11.84 -0.10 8.09
N LYS A 73 -10.72 0.10 8.79
CA LYS A 73 -10.65 1.15 9.83
C LYS A 73 -10.90 2.52 9.20
N SER A 74 -11.68 3.35 9.88
CA SER A 74 -12.16 4.66 9.37
C SER A 74 -11.04 5.56 8.85
N TYR A 75 -9.86 5.53 9.48
CA TYR A 75 -8.71 6.30 9.03
C TYR A 75 -8.26 5.89 7.61
N TRP A 76 -8.14 4.59 7.33
CA TRP A 76 -7.67 4.10 6.04
C TRP A 76 -8.70 4.36 4.94
N VAL A 77 -9.98 4.11 5.22
CA VAL A 77 -11.07 4.41 4.29
C VAL A 77 -11.10 5.90 3.94
N LYS A 78 -10.97 6.78 4.94
CA LYS A 78 -10.99 8.24 4.73
C LYS A 78 -9.77 8.75 3.94
N ASN A 79 -8.60 8.16 4.13
CA ASN A 79 -7.36 8.66 3.56
C ASN A 79 -6.93 7.90 2.30
N PHE A 80 -7.71 6.94 1.81
CA PHE A 80 -7.38 6.17 0.62
C PHE A 80 -7.29 7.07 -0.62
N ILE A 81 -6.22 6.88 -1.40
CA ILE A 81 -6.01 7.61 -2.66
C ILE A 81 -6.16 6.66 -3.85
N CYS A 82 -5.42 5.55 -3.83
CA CYS A 82 -5.42 4.51 -4.85
C CYS A 82 -4.63 3.30 -4.35
N ALA A 83 -4.66 2.21 -5.12
CA ALA A 83 -3.70 1.12 -4.99
C ALA A 83 -3.02 0.85 -6.33
N TYR A 84 -1.92 0.10 -6.32
CA TYR A 84 -1.20 -0.33 -7.52
C TYR A 84 -1.00 -1.84 -7.53
N ARG A 85 -1.40 -2.46 -8.63
CA ARG A 85 -1.07 -3.86 -8.96
C ARG A 85 0.37 -3.89 -9.47
N VAL A 86 1.26 -4.48 -8.67
CA VAL A 86 2.71 -4.48 -8.92
C VAL A 86 3.27 -5.83 -9.37
N PHE A 87 2.41 -6.85 -9.42
CA PHE A 87 2.66 -8.19 -9.94
C PHE A 87 1.85 -8.42 -11.22
#